data_AF-A0A4R6LUI6-F1
#
_entry.id   AF-A0A4R6LUI6-F1
#
_cell.length_a   1.000
_cell.length_b   1.000
_cell.length_c   1.000
_cell.angle_alpha   90.00
_cell.angle_beta   90.00
_cell.angle_gamma   90.00
#
_symmetry.space_group_name_H-M   'P 1'
#
loop_
_entity.id
_entity.type
_entity.pdbx_description
1 polymer ?
#
loop_
_entity_poly.entity_id
_entity_poly.type
_entity_poly.pdbx_seq_one_letter_code
_entity_poly.pdbx_strand_id
1 'polypeptide(L)'
;MAKLKITDNNNMPNLIEEINKLKNSKIEVGVFGGKDSQILMIARVHEFGVTITPKKAKALTIPLNEEAAGKSARDFDNLFLLDPDDDGDGILAMEVGDDIRPMYALVKKVEIPERSYIREGFDKNVRKIQKHTEQAIRAVIAGRMTANKALNLLGAEFASFIRKYMVELKSPPNSAVTQKNKKGANNPLIDSGRLRQSITYRVR
;
A
#
# COMPACT_ATOMS: atom_id res chain seq x y z
N MET A 1 -53.03 -19.55 -45.74
CA MET A 1 -52.07 -20.23 -44.83
C MET A 1 -51.01 -19.21 -44.41
N ALA A 2 -50.90 -18.90 -43.12
CA ALA A 2 -49.91 -17.95 -42.62
C ALA A 2 -48.52 -18.62 -42.60
N LYS A 3 -47.53 -17.99 -43.26
CA LYS A 3 -46.14 -18.45 -43.21
C LYS A 3 -45.54 -18.06 -41.86
N LEU A 4 -45.38 -19.04 -40.97
CA LEU A 4 -44.64 -18.88 -39.72
C LEU A 4 -43.14 -18.81 -40.07
N LYS A 5 -42.50 -17.66 -39.86
CA LYS A 5 -41.06 -17.48 -40.08
C LYS A 5 -40.35 -17.64 -38.74
N ILE A 6 -39.94 -18.86 -38.41
CA ILE A 6 -39.15 -19.13 -37.21
C ILE A 6 -37.74 -18.58 -37.47
N THR A 7 -37.32 -17.61 -36.67
CA THR A 7 -35.96 -17.06 -36.70
C THR A 7 -35.23 -17.62 -35.48
N ASP A 8 -34.25 -18.50 -35.73
CA ASP A 8 -33.37 -18.98 -34.68
C ASP A 8 -32.31 -17.93 -34.40
N ASN A 9 -32.35 -17.32 -33.22
CA ASN A 9 -31.42 -16.28 -32.81
C ASN A 9 -30.28 -16.92 -32.00
N ASN A 10 -29.42 -17.66 -32.71
CA ASN A 10 -28.34 -18.43 -32.11
C ASN A 10 -27.21 -17.52 -31.60
N ASN A 11 -27.13 -17.32 -30.29
CA ASN A 11 -26.08 -16.52 -29.63
C ASN A 11 -24.89 -17.37 -29.14
N MET A 12 -24.84 -18.66 -29.46
CA MET A 12 -23.75 -19.56 -29.06
C MET A 12 -22.37 -19.13 -29.54
N PRO A 13 -22.19 -18.60 -30.78
CA PRO A 13 -20.88 -18.13 -31.23
C PRO A 13 -20.31 -17.02 -30.33
N ASN A 14 -21.14 -16.03 -29.98
CA ASN A 14 -20.76 -14.94 -29.09
C ASN A 14 -20.46 -15.45 -27.68
N LEU A 15 -21.26 -16.39 -27.17
CA LEU A 15 -21.01 -16.99 -25.86
C LEU A 15 -19.65 -17.71 -25.81
N ILE A 16 -19.31 -18.49 -26.85
CA ILE A 16 -18.02 -19.16 -26.94
C ILE A 16 -16.88 -18.14 -26.97
N GLU A 17 -17.05 -17.04 -27.70
CA GLU A 17 -16.06 -15.95 -27.73
C GLU A 17 -15.86 -15.33 -26.35
N GLU A 18 -16.93 -15.00 -25.62
CA GLU A 18 -16.86 -14.41 -24.29
C GLU A 18 -16.25 -15.38 -23.26
N ILE A 19 -16.57 -16.67 -23.33
CA ILE A 19 -15.93 -17.70 -22.49
C ILE A 19 -14.43 -17.80 -22.81
N ASN A 20 -14.06 -17.75 -24.09
CA ASN A 20 -12.65 -17.76 -24.50
C ASN A 20 -11.90 -16.52 -24.02
N LYS A 21 -12.53 -15.34 -24.01
CA LYS A 21 -11.97 -14.13 -23.40
C LYS A 21 -11.72 -14.35 -21.90
N LEU A 22 -12.71 -14.84 -21.15
CA LEU A 22 -12.53 -15.12 -19.72
C LEU A 22 -11.40 -16.12 -19.46
N LYS A 23 -11.32 -17.21 -20.24
CA LYS A 23 -10.30 -18.25 -20.10
C LYS A 23 -8.88 -17.72 -20.32
N ASN A 24 -8.72 -16.82 -21.29
CA ASN A 24 -7.41 -16.30 -21.68
C ASN A 24 -7.04 -15.00 -20.95
N SER A 25 -7.85 -14.55 -20.00
CA SER A 25 -7.60 -13.31 -19.27
C SER A 25 -7.14 -13.54 -17.83
N LYS A 26 -6.35 -12.59 -17.33
CA LYS A 26 -5.84 -12.53 -15.97
C LYS A 26 -6.09 -11.15 -15.36
N ILE A 27 -6.60 -11.13 -14.13
CA ILE A 27 -6.68 -9.91 -13.33
C ILE A 27 -5.44 -9.83 -12.45
N GLU A 28 -4.70 -8.73 -12.55
CA GLU A 28 -3.61 -8.41 -11.64
C GLU A 28 -4.01 -7.20 -10.80
N VAL A 29 -3.79 -7.27 -9.49
CA VAL A 29 -4.15 -6.22 -8.53
C VAL A 29 -2.94 -5.89 -7.66
N GLY A 30 -2.67 -4.61 -7.46
CA GLY A 30 -1.57 -4.16 -6.61
C GLY A 30 -1.07 -2.78 -7.00
N VAL A 31 0.17 -2.48 -6.61
CA VAL A 31 0.87 -1.26 -7.02
C VAL A 31 1.68 -1.57 -8.27
N PHE A 32 1.40 -0.88 -9.37
CA PHE A 32 2.16 -1.00 -10.61
C PHE A 32 3.12 0.17 -10.76
N GLY A 33 4.35 -0.10 -11.20
CA GLY A 33 5.36 0.92 -11.42
C GLY A 33 5.09 1.76 -12.66
N GLY A 34 5.22 3.09 -12.51
CA GLY A 34 5.44 4.06 -13.59
C GLY A 34 6.82 4.71 -13.45
N LYS A 35 7.07 5.85 -14.12
CA LYS A 35 8.37 6.58 -14.05
C LYS A 35 8.80 7.00 -12.63
N ASP A 36 7.88 7.07 -11.68
CA ASP A 36 8.18 7.32 -10.25
C ASP A 36 8.27 6.01 -9.44
N SER A 37 9.50 5.52 -9.27
CA SER A 37 9.84 4.26 -8.57
C SER A 37 9.65 4.30 -7.04
N GLN A 38 9.41 5.48 -6.45
CA GLN A 38 9.32 5.65 -5.01
C GLN A 38 8.10 4.97 -4.39
N ILE A 39 6.96 4.96 -5.10
CA ILE A 39 5.74 4.35 -4.55
C ILE A 39 5.87 2.82 -4.44
N LEU A 40 6.59 2.19 -5.37
CA LEU A 40 6.89 0.77 -5.32
C LEU A 40 7.80 0.43 -4.15
N MET A 41 8.80 1.27 -3.88
CA MET A 41 9.67 1.11 -2.72
C MET A 41 8.84 1.18 -1.43
N ILE A 42 8.00 2.21 -1.27
CA ILE A 42 7.12 2.36 -0.10
C ILE A 42 6.17 1.16 0.04
N ALA A 43 5.55 0.74 -1.05
CA ALA A 43 4.65 -0.42 -1.07
C ALA A 43 5.35 -1.70 -0.59
N ARG A 44 6.58 -1.93 -1.05
CA ARG A 44 7.39 -3.10 -0.68
C ARG A 44 7.84 -3.05 0.77
N VAL A 45 8.31 -1.88 1.23
CA VAL A 45 8.72 -1.65 2.63
C VAL A 45 7.57 -1.94 3.57
N HIS A 46 6.36 -1.49 3.25
CA HIS A 46 5.21 -1.80 4.08
C HIS A 46 4.76 -3.27 3.97
N GLU A 47 4.71 -3.88 2.79
CA GLU A 47 4.23 -5.26 2.65
C GLU A 47 5.11 -6.32 3.34
N PHE A 48 6.43 -6.08 3.41
CA PHE A 48 7.40 -7.07 3.89
C PHE A 48 8.28 -6.61 5.06
N GLY A 49 8.18 -5.33 5.46
CA GLY A 49 9.09 -4.73 6.43
C GLY A 49 10.48 -4.50 5.87
N VAL A 50 11.30 -3.75 6.63
CA VAL A 50 12.72 -3.55 6.32
C VAL A 50 13.49 -3.13 7.56
N THR A 51 14.75 -3.54 7.64
CA THR A 51 15.72 -2.99 8.59
C THR A 51 16.65 -2.03 7.87
N ILE A 52 16.70 -0.78 8.33
CA ILE A 52 17.57 0.27 7.78
C ILE A 52 18.78 0.42 8.69
N THR A 53 19.97 0.40 8.11
CA THR A 53 21.24 0.60 8.80
C THR A 53 22.09 1.69 8.12
N PRO A 54 22.95 2.41 8.87
CA PRO A 54 23.94 3.31 8.31
C PRO A 54 24.89 2.60 7.35
N LYS A 55 25.20 3.23 6.22
CA LYS A 55 26.19 2.69 5.27
C LYS A 55 27.61 3.18 5.51
N LYS A 56 27.77 4.44 5.93
CA LYS A 56 29.07 5.13 6.06
C LYS A 56 29.30 5.79 7.43
N ALA A 57 28.23 5.99 8.20
CA ALA A 57 28.27 6.61 9.51
C ALA A 57 28.07 5.55 10.61
N LYS A 58 28.34 5.91 11.87
CA LYS A 58 28.11 5.00 13.01
C LYS A 58 26.61 4.86 13.36
N ALA A 59 25.81 5.91 13.14
CA ALA A 59 24.40 5.94 13.48
C ALA A 59 23.55 6.69 12.43
N LEU A 60 22.25 6.41 12.41
CA LEU A 60 21.21 7.14 11.68
C LEU A 60 20.74 8.31 12.52
N THR A 61 20.40 9.43 11.88
CA THR A 61 19.80 10.61 12.53
C THR A 61 18.30 10.64 12.26
N ILE A 62 17.50 10.52 13.31
CA ILE A 62 16.03 10.58 13.23
C ILE A 62 15.57 11.90 13.83
N PRO A 63 14.89 12.78 13.08
CA PRO A 63 14.41 14.05 13.60
C PRO A 63 13.34 13.82 14.68
N LEU A 64 13.47 14.52 15.80
CA LEU A 64 12.55 14.43 16.95
C LEU A 64 11.53 15.56 17.01
N ASN A 65 11.73 16.64 16.24
CA ASN A 65 10.87 17.80 16.22
C ASN A 65 10.65 18.35 14.79
N GLU A 66 9.72 19.29 14.65
CA GLU A 66 9.35 19.90 13.35
C GLU A 66 10.52 20.70 12.72
N GLU A 67 11.39 21.30 13.54
CA GLU A 67 12.52 22.12 13.07
C GLU A 67 13.62 21.28 12.40
N ALA A 68 13.88 20.10 12.94
CA ALA A 68 14.82 19.10 12.42
C ALA A 68 14.24 18.31 11.22
N ALA A 69 12.92 18.32 11.03
CA ALA A 69 12.26 17.55 9.98
C ALA A 69 12.69 18.02 8.58
N GLY A 70 13.19 17.09 7.76
CA GLY A 70 13.64 17.38 6.40
C GLY A 70 15.02 18.04 6.29
N LYS A 71 15.66 18.37 7.41
CA LYS A 71 17.03 18.92 7.45
C LYS A 71 18.02 17.86 7.91
N SER A 72 19.27 17.99 7.47
CA SER A 72 20.36 17.18 8.00
C SER A 72 20.81 17.71 9.35
N ALA A 73 21.25 16.82 10.25
CA ALA A 73 21.90 17.26 11.49
C ALA A 73 23.14 18.14 11.23
N ARG A 74 23.77 18.03 10.05
CA ARG A 74 24.90 18.89 9.64
C ARG A 74 24.50 20.33 9.31
N ASP A 75 23.21 20.59 9.13
CA ASP A 75 22.70 21.93 8.79
C ASP A 75 22.55 22.81 10.04
N PHE A 76 22.93 22.30 11.22
CA PHE A 76 22.84 22.97 12.51
C PHE A 76 24.24 23.05 13.15
N ASP A 77 24.68 24.26 13.47
CA ASP A 77 26.06 24.52 13.91
C ASP A 77 26.32 24.22 15.39
N ASN A 78 25.29 24.29 16.24
CA ASN A 78 25.37 24.19 17.70
C ASN A 78 24.71 22.91 18.27
N LEU A 79 24.82 21.80 17.53
CA LEU A 79 24.40 20.50 18.06
C LEU A 79 25.49 19.89 18.95
N PHE A 80 25.09 19.39 20.11
CA PHE A 80 25.93 18.60 20.99
C PHE A 80 25.26 17.27 21.33
N LEU A 81 26.09 16.27 21.66
CA LEU A 81 25.64 14.92 21.96
C LEU A 81 25.34 14.78 23.45
N LEU A 82 24.11 14.40 23.77
CA LEU A 82 23.64 14.02 25.10
C LEU A 82 23.49 12.51 25.19
N ASP A 83 23.80 11.99 26.38
CA ASP A 83 23.72 10.57 26.74
C ASP A 83 24.29 9.65 25.66
N PRO A 84 25.58 9.81 25.29
CA PRO A 84 26.22 8.88 24.37
C PRO A 84 26.33 7.52 25.05
N ASP A 85 25.59 6.54 24.55
CA ASP A 85 25.93 5.14 24.82
C ASP A 85 27.22 4.80 24.07
N ASP A 86 28.07 3.93 24.63
CA ASP A 86 29.30 3.43 23.99
C ASP A 86 29.04 2.85 22.58
N ASP A 87 27.80 2.45 22.37
CA ASP A 87 27.27 1.89 21.15
C ASP A 87 26.96 2.95 20.07
N GLY A 88 26.89 4.23 20.38
CA GLY A 88 26.60 5.29 19.40
C GLY A 88 25.11 5.54 19.17
N ASP A 89 24.26 5.01 20.06
CA ASP A 89 22.93 5.55 20.30
C ASP A 89 23.06 6.79 21.21
N GLY A 90 22.15 7.74 21.08
CA GLY A 90 22.20 9.00 21.86
C GLY A 90 21.28 10.07 21.28
N ILE A 91 21.37 11.29 21.83
CA ILE A 91 20.53 12.41 21.41
C ILE A 91 21.41 13.58 20.97
N LEU A 92 21.21 14.08 19.75
CA LEU A 92 21.74 15.38 19.36
C LEU A 92 20.76 16.45 19.80
N ALA A 93 21.21 17.33 20.67
CA ALA A 93 20.44 18.45 21.19
C ALA A 93 21.08 19.78 20.84
N MET A 94 20.28 20.83 20.88
CA MET A 94 20.68 22.21 20.65
C MET A 94 20.43 23.02 21.93
N GLU A 95 21.37 23.89 22.27
CA GLU A 95 21.21 24.87 23.35
C GLU A 95 20.53 26.12 22.78
N VAL A 96 19.40 26.49 23.38
CA VAL A 96 18.62 27.67 23.00
C VAL A 96 18.35 28.50 24.24
N GLY A 97 19.26 29.43 24.55
CA GLY A 97 19.23 30.14 25.84
C GLY A 97 19.59 29.17 26.97
N ASP A 98 18.78 29.15 28.02
CA ASP A 98 18.94 28.21 29.15
C ASP A 98 18.27 26.84 28.89
N ASP A 99 17.60 26.67 27.74
CA ASP A 99 16.87 25.45 27.41
C ASP A 99 17.68 24.51 26.51
N ILE A 100 17.62 23.22 26.83
CA ILE A 100 18.15 22.14 25.99
C ILE A 100 17.01 21.57 25.13
N ARG A 101 17.18 21.63 23.81
CA ARG A 101 16.19 21.13 22.85
C ARG A 101 16.70 19.89 22.12
N PRO A 102 16.10 18.69 22.34
CA PRO A 102 16.41 17.50 21.54
C PRO A 102 16.03 17.69 20.08
N MET A 103 16.99 17.50 19.17
CA MET A 103 16.82 17.70 17.72
C MET A 103 16.76 16.36 16.97
N TYR A 104 17.72 15.46 17.23
CA TYR A 104 17.79 14.16 16.57
C TYR A 104 18.05 13.03 17.57
N ALA A 105 17.44 11.87 17.34
CA ALA A 105 17.89 10.61 17.93
C ALA A 105 18.94 9.96 17.02
N LEU A 106 20.03 9.51 17.62
CA LEU A 106 21.03 8.66 17.00
C LEU A 106 20.65 7.21 17.26
N VAL A 107 20.49 6.42 16.19
CA VAL A 107 20.22 4.99 16.30
C VAL A 107 21.06 4.16 15.34
N LYS A 108 21.56 3.00 15.77
CA LYS A 108 22.28 2.06 14.89
C LYS A 108 21.42 1.44 13.80
N LYS A 109 20.14 1.20 14.08
CA LYS A 109 19.20 0.58 13.15
C LYS A 109 17.78 1.10 13.36
N VAL A 110 17.02 1.10 12.28
CA VAL A 110 15.56 1.31 12.32
C VAL A 110 14.89 0.07 11.78
N GLU A 111 14.04 -0.54 12.58
CA GLU A 111 13.19 -1.64 12.16
C GLU A 111 11.81 -1.10 11.79
N ILE A 112 11.45 -1.25 10.53
CA ILE A 112 10.10 -0.97 10.02
C ILE A 112 9.40 -2.33 9.91
N PRO A 113 8.36 -2.59 10.74
CA PRO A 113 7.72 -3.89 10.76
C PRO A 113 6.87 -4.11 9.50
N GLU A 114 6.66 -5.37 9.14
CA GLU A 114 5.78 -5.73 8.03
C GLU A 114 4.32 -5.39 8.32
N ARG A 115 3.61 -4.97 7.28
CA ARG A 115 2.19 -4.63 7.25
C ARG A 115 1.67 -5.23 5.95
N SER A 116 1.42 -6.53 5.96
CA SER A 116 1.03 -7.41 4.84
C SER A 116 -0.35 -7.09 4.23
N TYR A 117 -0.59 -5.82 3.87
CA TYR A 117 -1.90 -5.31 3.48
C TYR A 117 -2.43 -5.89 2.16
N ILE A 118 -1.56 -6.35 1.26
CA ILE A 118 -1.98 -7.01 0.02
C ILE A 118 -2.38 -8.46 0.33
N ARG A 119 -1.49 -9.21 0.99
CA ARG A 119 -1.71 -10.63 1.30
C ARG A 119 -2.90 -10.83 2.23
N GLU A 120 -2.90 -10.18 3.39
CA GLU A 120 -4.00 -10.30 4.34
C GLU A 120 -5.29 -9.66 3.82
N GLY A 121 -5.17 -8.59 3.03
CA GLY A 121 -6.31 -7.97 2.36
C GLY A 121 -6.98 -8.93 1.38
N PHE A 122 -6.21 -9.74 0.67
CA PHE A 122 -6.71 -10.81 -0.17
C PHE A 122 -7.30 -11.96 0.66
N ASP A 123 -6.56 -12.50 1.63
CA ASP A 123 -6.97 -13.65 2.44
C ASP A 123 -8.29 -13.39 3.17
N LYS A 124 -8.46 -12.20 3.75
CA LYS A 124 -9.71 -11.80 4.44
C LYS A 124 -10.90 -11.67 3.50
N ASN A 125 -10.68 -11.48 2.20
CA ASN A 125 -11.73 -11.27 1.22
C ASN A 125 -11.89 -12.44 0.24
N VAL A 126 -11.13 -13.53 0.37
CA VAL A 126 -11.13 -14.66 -0.57
C VAL A 126 -12.53 -15.24 -0.83
N ARG A 127 -13.37 -15.36 0.21
CA ARG A 127 -14.75 -15.86 0.08
C ARG A 127 -15.65 -14.90 -0.72
N LYS A 128 -15.50 -13.59 -0.52
CA LYS A 128 -16.25 -12.57 -1.28
C LYS A 128 -15.80 -12.54 -2.73
N ILE A 129 -14.47 -12.59 -2.94
CA ILE A 129 -13.83 -12.68 -4.25
C ILE A 129 -14.39 -13.87 -5.03
N GLN A 130 -14.39 -15.06 -4.44
CA GLN A 130 -14.93 -16.28 -5.06
C GLN A 130 -16.41 -16.13 -5.42
N LYS A 131 -17.24 -15.68 -4.48
CA LYS A 131 -18.68 -15.48 -4.69
C LYS A 131 -18.95 -14.50 -5.83
N HIS A 132 -18.29 -13.36 -5.86
CA HIS A 132 -18.52 -12.34 -6.87
C HIS A 132 -17.98 -12.76 -8.23
N THR A 133 -16.87 -13.51 -8.26
CA THR A 133 -16.34 -14.12 -9.48
C THR A 133 -17.35 -15.10 -10.08
N GLU A 134 -17.92 -15.99 -9.26
CA GLU A 134 -18.94 -16.94 -9.71
C GLU A 134 -20.18 -16.21 -10.28
N GLN A 135 -20.66 -15.16 -9.61
CA GLN A 135 -21.78 -14.35 -10.07
C GLN A 135 -21.48 -13.66 -11.41
N ALA A 136 -20.27 -13.11 -11.57
CA ALA A 136 -19.85 -12.46 -12.80
C ALA A 136 -19.77 -13.48 -13.96
N ILE A 137 -19.19 -14.66 -13.73
CA ILE A 137 -19.11 -15.73 -14.74
C ILE A 137 -20.53 -16.19 -15.14
N ARG A 138 -21.42 -16.42 -14.17
CA ARG A 138 -22.83 -16.78 -14.45
C ARG A 138 -23.53 -15.71 -15.28
N ALA A 139 -23.26 -14.42 -15.02
CA ALA A 139 -23.82 -13.32 -15.80
C ALA A 139 -23.29 -13.30 -17.24
N VAL A 140 -22.02 -13.64 -17.45
CA VAL A 140 -21.43 -13.78 -18.80
C VAL A 140 -22.06 -14.96 -19.54
N ILE A 141 -22.18 -16.12 -18.89
CA ILE A 141 -22.80 -17.32 -19.47
C ILE A 141 -24.25 -17.05 -19.87
N ALA A 142 -24.99 -16.30 -19.05
CA ALA A 142 -26.37 -15.91 -19.32
C ALA A 142 -26.51 -14.79 -20.38
N GLY A 143 -25.41 -14.32 -20.99
CA GLY A 143 -25.42 -13.23 -21.97
C GLY A 143 -25.80 -11.86 -21.40
N ARG A 144 -25.82 -11.70 -20.06
CA ARG A 144 -26.18 -10.45 -19.37
C ARG A 144 -25.00 -9.50 -19.19
N MET A 145 -23.78 -9.99 -19.42
CA MET A 145 -22.54 -9.26 -19.22
C MET A 145 -21.49 -9.75 -20.21
N THR A 146 -20.61 -8.87 -20.68
CA THR A 146 -19.42 -9.28 -21.44
C THR A 146 -18.29 -9.67 -20.49
N ALA A 147 -17.40 -10.54 -20.94
CA ALA A 147 -16.18 -10.94 -20.26
C ALA A 147 -15.35 -9.72 -19.84
N ASN A 148 -15.16 -8.76 -20.74
CA ASN A 148 -14.43 -7.52 -20.44
C ASN A 148 -15.09 -6.74 -19.30
N LYS A 149 -16.42 -6.62 -19.30
CA LYS A 149 -17.13 -5.93 -18.22
C LYS A 149 -16.99 -6.68 -16.89
N ALA A 150 -17.10 -8.00 -16.91
CA ALA A 150 -16.90 -8.86 -15.73
C ALA A 150 -15.48 -8.71 -15.15
N LEU A 151 -14.45 -8.80 -15.99
CA LEU A 151 -13.04 -8.70 -15.58
C LEU A 151 -12.72 -7.34 -14.97
N ASN A 152 -13.20 -6.25 -15.58
CA ASN A 152 -12.98 -4.90 -15.05
C ASN A 152 -13.75 -4.65 -13.75
N LEU A 153 -14.99 -5.16 -13.63
CA LEU A 153 -15.76 -5.09 -12.40
C LEU A 153 -15.02 -5.78 -11.25
N LEU A 154 -14.60 -7.03 -11.46
CA LEU A 154 -13.88 -7.82 -10.47
C LEU A 154 -12.54 -7.18 -10.09
N GLY A 155 -11.75 -6.72 -11.06
CA GLY A 155 -10.48 -6.06 -10.80
C GLY A 155 -10.64 -4.78 -9.96
N ALA A 156 -11.63 -3.95 -10.28
CA ALA A 156 -11.93 -2.74 -9.52
C ALA A 156 -12.35 -3.07 -8.08
N GLU A 157 -13.17 -4.10 -7.92
CA GLU A 157 -13.64 -4.56 -6.62
C GLU A 157 -12.49 -5.12 -5.76
N PHE A 158 -11.62 -5.95 -6.33
CA PHE A 158 -10.49 -6.54 -5.59
C PHE A 158 -9.53 -5.46 -5.11
N ALA A 159 -9.24 -4.46 -5.96
CA ALA A 159 -8.49 -3.28 -5.55
C ALA A 159 -9.19 -2.54 -4.40
N SER A 160 -10.52 -2.43 -4.44
CA SER A 160 -11.31 -1.81 -3.36
C SER A 160 -11.21 -2.58 -2.05
N PHE A 161 -11.21 -3.91 -2.07
CA PHE A 161 -11.02 -4.73 -0.86
C PHE A 161 -9.68 -4.48 -0.19
N ILE A 162 -8.59 -4.43 -0.97
CA ILE A 162 -7.25 -4.10 -0.43
C ILE A 162 -7.25 -2.67 0.14
N ARG A 163 -7.78 -1.70 -0.59
CA ARG A 163 -7.85 -0.30 -0.12
C ARG A 163 -8.64 -0.15 1.18
N LYS A 164 -9.74 -0.89 1.33
CA LYS A 164 -10.53 -0.94 2.59
C LYS A 164 -9.72 -1.57 3.71
N TYR A 165 -9.04 -2.67 3.43
CA TYR A 165 -8.19 -3.33 4.41
C TYR A 165 -7.08 -2.41 4.95
N MET A 166 -6.44 -1.63 4.08
CA MET A 166 -5.44 -0.64 4.49
C MET A 166 -5.98 0.41 5.47
N VAL A 167 -7.26 0.79 5.36
CA VAL A 167 -7.90 1.76 6.28
C VAL A 167 -8.15 1.13 7.65
N GLU A 168 -8.52 -0.15 7.66
CA GLU A 168 -8.85 -0.91 8.87
C GLU A 168 -7.61 -1.39 9.64
N LEU A 169 -6.47 -1.56 8.95
CA LEU A 169 -5.23 -2.05 9.55
C LEU A 169 -4.70 -1.06 10.60
N LYS A 170 -4.46 -1.58 11.81
CA LYS A 170 -3.91 -0.82 12.96
C LYS A 170 -2.59 -1.39 13.49
N SER A 171 -2.34 -2.67 13.24
CA SER A 171 -1.18 -3.39 13.76
C SER A 171 -0.34 -3.95 12.61
N PRO A 172 1.00 -3.87 12.69
CA PRO A 172 1.77 -3.16 13.71
C PRO A 172 1.65 -1.62 13.58
N PRO A 173 1.60 -0.90 14.72
CA PRO A 173 1.38 0.55 14.72
C PRO A 173 2.60 1.32 14.18
N ASN A 174 2.44 2.63 14.02
CA ASN A 174 3.57 3.54 13.82
C ASN A 174 4.47 3.59 15.06
N SER A 175 5.73 4.02 14.92
CA SER A 175 6.60 4.26 16.08
C SER A 175 6.03 5.36 16.98
N ALA A 176 6.36 5.33 18.28
CA ALA A 176 5.83 6.30 19.26
C ALA A 176 6.13 7.75 18.86
N VAL A 177 7.34 8.02 18.37
CA VAL A 177 7.76 9.34 17.85
C VAL A 177 6.86 9.79 16.70
N THR A 178 6.60 8.89 15.75
CA THR A 178 5.75 9.19 14.59
C THR A 178 4.31 9.50 15.01
N GLN A 179 3.76 8.74 15.96
CA GLN A 179 2.39 8.97 16.45
C GLN A 179 2.25 10.34 17.13
N LYS A 180 3.24 10.73 17.96
CA LYS A 180 3.27 12.05 18.59
C LYS A 180 3.31 13.17 17.54
N ASN A 181 4.14 13.02 16.52
CA ASN A 181 4.26 14.01 15.44
C ASN A 181 2.98 14.12 14.58
N LYS A 182 2.21 13.04 14.47
CA LYS A 182 0.99 12.98 13.65
C LYS A 182 -0.29 13.46 14.33
N LYS A 183 -0.23 14.00 15.56
CA LYS A 183 -1.35 14.65 16.26
C LYS A 183 -2.68 13.86 16.19
N GLY A 184 -2.62 12.53 16.30
CA GLY A 184 -3.79 11.63 16.31
C GLY A 184 -4.05 10.82 15.02
N ALA A 185 -3.38 11.14 13.91
CA ALA A 185 -3.45 10.31 12.70
C ALA A 185 -2.57 9.05 12.85
N ASN A 186 -3.19 7.95 13.29
CA ASN A 186 -2.48 6.74 13.73
C ASN A 186 -2.56 5.55 12.75
N ASN A 187 -3.17 5.71 11.57
CA ASN A 187 -3.14 4.64 10.58
C ASN A 187 -1.70 4.46 10.04
N PRO A 188 -1.14 3.25 10.10
CA PRO A 188 0.25 3.00 9.75
C PRO A 188 0.54 2.91 8.24
N LEU A 189 -0.50 2.88 7.39
CA LEU A 189 -0.41 2.80 5.93
C LEU A 189 -0.97 4.04 5.22
N ILE A 190 -1.65 4.92 5.97
CA ILE A 190 -2.30 6.11 5.44
C ILE A 190 -1.66 7.34 6.07
N ASP A 191 -0.80 7.96 5.27
CA ASP A 191 -0.25 9.29 5.53
C ASP A 191 -0.97 10.32 4.64
N SER A 192 -0.41 10.64 3.46
CA SER A 192 -1.07 11.42 2.41
C SER A 192 -2.18 10.68 1.65
N GLY A 193 -2.35 9.37 1.89
CA GLY A 193 -3.26 8.51 1.12
C GLY A 193 -2.74 8.06 -0.25
N ARG A 194 -1.57 8.55 -0.70
CA ARG A 194 -0.95 8.20 -1.99
C ARG A 194 -0.76 6.69 -2.18
N LEU A 195 -0.31 5.98 -1.15
CA LEU A 195 -0.13 4.51 -1.21
C LEU A 195 -1.46 3.80 -1.47
N ARG A 196 -2.52 4.14 -0.73
CA ARG A 196 -3.86 3.57 -0.94
C ARG A 196 -4.38 3.85 -2.35
N GLN A 197 -4.19 5.07 -2.85
CA GLN A 197 -4.62 5.45 -4.20
C GLN A 197 -3.82 4.71 -5.29
N SER A 198 -2.57 4.34 -5.01
CA SER A 198 -1.72 3.60 -5.96
C SER A 198 -2.13 2.15 -6.17
N ILE A 199 -2.90 1.56 -5.26
CA ILE A 199 -3.47 0.21 -5.44
C ILE A 199 -4.47 0.29 -6.58
N THR A 200 -4.25 -0.45 -7.65
CA THR A 200 -5.13 -0.52 -8.80
C THR A 200 -5.12 -1.92 -9.41
N TYR A 201 -5.77 -2.10 -10.56
CA TYR A 201 -5.82 -3.37 -11.27
C TYR A 201 -5.48 -3.19 -12.75
N ARG A 202 -5.11 -4.29 -13.41
CA ARG A 202 -5.05 -4.40 -14.87
C ARG A 202 -5.58 -5.76 -15.30
N VAL A 203 -6.25 -5.79 -16.45
CA VAL A 203 -6.68 -7.00 -17.12
C VAL A 203 -5.66 -7.30 -18.23
N ARG A 204 -5.17 -8.54 -18.28
CA ARG A 204 -4.25 -9.06 -19.29
C ARG A 204 -4.84 -10.25 -20.01
#